data_AF-A0A935Q6X1-F1
#
_entry.id   AF-A0A935Q6X1-F1
#
_cell.length_a   1.000
_cell.length_b   1.000
_cell.length_c   1.000
_cell.angle_alpha   90.00
_cell.angle_beta   90.00
_cell.angle_gamma   90.00
#
_symmetry.space_group_name_H-M   'P 1'
#
loop_
_entity.id
_entity.type
_entity.pdbx_description
1 polymer ?
#
loop_
_entity_poly.entity_id
_entity_poly.type
_entity_poly.pdbx_seq_one_letter_code
_entity_poly.pdbx_strand_id
1 'polypeptide(L)' 'MNFNEACKYLDVSPSHLYKLTSTKHIPHFCPQGKKLYFRREELDTWLQRNRQPTAEESEASASDLLIRSKRK' A
#
# COMPACT_ATOMS: atom_id res chain seq x y z
N MET A 1 13.68 6.62 -6.08
CA MET A 1 12.95 6.51 -7.36
C MET A 1 12.24 7.81 -7.65
N ASN A 2 12.26 8.25 -8.90
CA ASN A 2 11.35 9.28 -9.40
C ASN A 2 10.00 8.67 -9.84
N PHE A 3 9.04 9.52 -10.22
CA PHE A 3 7.69 9.08 -10.60
C PHE A 3 7.68 8.07 -11.76
N ASN A 4 8.48 8.30 -12.80
CA ASN A 4 8.51 7.42 -13.97
C ASN A 4 9.12 6.04 -13.64
N GLU A 5 10.17 6.02 -12.81
CA GLU A 5 10.74 4.77 -12.28
C GLU A 5 9.74 4.02 -11.41
N ALA A 6 9.02 4.71 -10.52
CA ALA A 6 7.99 4.08 -9.68
C ALA A 6 6.85 3.49 -10.52
N CYS A 7 6.47 4.17 -11.60
CA CYS A 7 5.48 3.70 -12.56
C CYS A 7 5.90 2.38 -13.21
N LYS A 8 7.16 2.30 -13.66
CA LYS A 8 7.76 1.07 -14.22
C LYS A 8 7.96 -0.03 -13.18
N TYR A 9 8.32 0.34 -11.95
CA TYR A 9 8.55 -0.62 -10.87
C TYR A 9 7.26 -1.33 -10.44
N LEU A 10 6.16 -0.59 -10.38
CA LEU A 10 4.84 -1.10 -9.97
C LEU A 10 4.05 -1.70 -11.13
N ASP A 11 4.53 -1.55 -12.37
CA ASP A 11 3.84 -1.92 -13.60
C ASP A 11 2.40 -1.33 -13.67
N VAL A 12 2.26 -0.07 -13.24
CA VAL A 12 0.98 0.67 -13.26
C VAL A 12 1.02 1.80 -14.26
N SER A 13 -0.15 2.28 -14.69
CA SER A 13 -0.22 3.47 -15.53
C SER A 13 0.09 4.76 -14.74
N PRO A 14 0.64 5.80 -15.39
CA PRO A 14 0.94 7.09 -14.75
C PRO A 14 -0.29 7.69 -14.06
N SER A 15 -1.45 7.64 -14.71
CA SER A 15 -2.70 8.16 -14.15
C SER A 15 -3.11 7.42 -12.88
N HIS A 16 -2.90 6.10 -12.83
CA HIS A 16 -3.20 5.29 -11.65
C HIS A 16 -2.25 5.64 -10.49
N LEU A 17 -0.95 5.76 -10.76
CA LEU A 17 0.02 6.17 -9.75
C LEU A 17 -0.28 7.58 -9.21
N TYR A 18 -0.66 8.52 -10.09
CA TYR A 18 -1.11 9.85 -9.67
C TYR A 18 -2.31 9.78 -8.71
N LYS A 19 -3.31 8.97 -9.03
CA LYS A 19 -4.48 8.79 -8.18
C LYS A 19 -4.10 8.24 -6.80
N LEU A 20 -3.21 7.25 -6.75
CA LEU A 20 -2.70 6.67 -5.49
C LEU A 20 -1.91 7.67 -4.64
N THR A 21 -1.11 8.54 -5.28
CA THR A 21 -0.37 9.59 -4.56
C THR A 21 -1.29 10.69 -4.04
N SER A 22 -2.31 11.08 -4.82
CA SER A 22 -3.29 12.09 -4.44
C SER A 22 -4.21 11.62 -3.30
N THR A 23 -4.62 10.35 -3.28
CA THR A 23 -5.40 9.76 -2.19
C THR A 23 -4.55 9.40 -0.96
N LYS A 24 -3.22 9.66 -1.00
CA LYS A 24 -2.25 9.28 0.04
C LYS A 24 -2.25 7.78 0.35
N HIS A 25 -2.65 6.95 -0.61
CA HIS A 25 -2.63 5.50 -0.47
C HIS A 25 -1.22 4.94 -0.59
N ILE A 26 -0.33 5.59 -1.35
CA ILE A 26 1.05 5.15 -1.56
C ILE A 26 2.05 6.08 -0.83
N PRO A 27 3.07 5.53 -0.14
CA PRO A 27 4.12 6.34 0.47
C PRO A 27 4.91 7.09 -0.59
N HIS A 28 4.98 8.41 -0.46
CA HIS A 28 5.67 9.29 -1.39
C HIS A 28 6.28 10.49 -0.67
N PHE A 29 7.31 11.08 -1.28
CA PHE A 29 8.05 12.23 -0.78
C PHE A 29 7.93 13.40 -1.74
N CYS A 30 7.67 14.60 -1.20
CA CYS A 30 7.51 15.83 -1.98
C CYS A 30 8.33 17.01 -1.39
N PRO A 31 9.67 16.92 -1.35
CA PRO A 31 10.54 17.89 -0.65
C PRO A 31 10.44 19.33 -1.20
N GLN A 32 10.02 19.51 -2.45
CA GLN A 32 9.82 20.82 -3.09
C GLN A 32 8.39 21.02 -3.62
N GLY A 33 7.44 20.16 -3.26
CA GLY A 33 6.04 20.22 -3.70
C GLY A 33 5.76 19.97 -5.19
N LYS A 34 6.77 20.06 -6.08
CA LYS A 34 6.62 19.88 -7.54
C LYS A 34 6.94 18.47 -8.06
N LYS A 35 7.81 17.73 -7.36
CA LYS A 35 8.27 16.40 -7.78
C LYS A 35 7.96 15.37 -6.71
N LEU A 36 7.43 14.23 -7.17
CA LEU A 36 7.18 13.04 -6.36
C LEU A 36 8.40 12.13 -6.41
N TYR A 37 8.86 11.74 -5.23
CA TYR A 37 9.92 10.77 -5.04
C TYR A 37 9.40 9.60 -4.21
N PHE A 38 9.98 8.44 -4.45
CA PHE A 38 9.61 7.21 -3.77
C PHE A 38 10.87 6.52 -3.26
N ARG A 39 10.81 5.93 -2.07
CA ARG A 39 11.84 5.03 -1.55
C ARG A 39 11.45 3.59 -1.88
N ARG A 40 12.44 2.76 -2.21
CA ARG A 40 12.19 1.35 -2.54
C ARG A 40 11.58 0.62 -1.37
N GLU A 41 12.19 0.79 -0.20
CA GLU A 41 11.87 0.04 1.00
C GLU A 41 10.43 0.29 1.47
N GLU A 42 9.97 1.55 1.38
CA GLU A 42 8.58 1.90 1.68
C GLU A 42 7.61 1.38 0.63
N LEU A 43 7.97 1.42 -0.66
CA LEU A 43 7.17 0.83 -1.73
C LEU A 43 7.02 -0.69 -1.53
N ASP A 44 8.11 -1.36 -1.16
CA ASP A 44 8.14 -2.79 -0.91
C ASP A 44 7.29 -3.17 0.30
N THR A 45 7.45 -2.44 1.40
CA THR A 45 6.62 -2.58 2.60
C THR A 45 5.14 -2.33 2.27
N TRP A 46 4.85 -1.34 1.43
CA TRP A 46 3.48 -1.04 1.00
C TRP A 46 2.87 -2.16 0.14
N LEU A 47 3.64 -2.76 -0.77
CA LEU A 47 3.22 -3.94 -1.54
C LEU A 47 2.92 -5.12 -0.64
N GLN A 48 3.77 -5.36 0.38
CA GLN A 48 3.56 -6.42 1.36
C GLN A 48 2.35 -6.15 2.27
N ARG A 49 2.00 -4.88 2.51
CA ARG A 49 0.91 -4.49 3.43
C ARG A 49 -0.49 -4.82 2.91
N ASN A 50 -0.69 -4.86 1.59
CA ASN A 50 -1.94 -5.30 0.97
C ASN A 50 -1.91 -6.78 0.57
N ARG A 51 -1.11 -7.61 1.25
CA ARG A 51 -1.20 -9.06 1.10
C ARG A 51 -2.65 -9.47 1.38
N GLN A 52 -3.36 -9.85 0.33
CA GLN A 52 -4.67 -10.47 0.47
C GLN A 52 -4.44 -11.78 1.22
N PRO A 53 -5.02 -11.95 2.42
CA PRO A 53 -4.96 -13.24 3.09
C PRO A 53 -5.57 -14.26 2.15
N THR A 54 -4.92 -15.42 2.00
CA THR A 54 -5.54 -16.57 1.37
C THR A 54 -6.84 -16.87 2.09
N ALA A 55 -7.84 -17.47 1.42
CA ALA A 55 -9.15 -17.75 2.01
C ALA A 55 -9.07 -18.35 3.43
N GLU A 56 -8.09 -19.23 3.64
CA GLU A 56 -7.76 -19.91 4.90
C GLU A 56 -7.37 -18.96 6.06
N GLU A 57 -6.65 -17.87 5.79
CA GLU A 57 -6.24 -16.91 6.83
C GLU A 57 -7.34 -15.90 7.19
N SER A 58 -8.26 -15.63 6.25
CA SER A 58 -9.39 -14.74 6.49
C SER A 58 -10.40 -15.34 7.48
N GLU A 59 -10.56 -16.66 7.49
CA GLU A 59 -11.38 -17.41 8.46
C GLU A 59 -10.76 -17.41 9.87
N ALA A 60 -9.43 -17.50 9.96
CA ALA A 60 -8.71 -17.43 11.23
C ALA A 60 -8.86 -16.06 11.92
N SER A 61 -8.80 -14.97 11.15
CA SER A 61 -8.97 -13.61 11.70
C SER A 61 -10.42 -13.31 12.11
N ALA A 62 -11.42 -13.88 11.43
CA ALA A 62 -12.83 -13.77 11.84
C ALA A 62 -13.08 -14.47 13.19
N SER A 63 -12.40 -15.60 13.41
CA SER A 63 -12.47 -16.36 14.66
C SER A 63 -11.90 -15.57 15.84
N ASP A 64 -10.79 -14.84 15.66
CA ASP A 64 -10.18 -13.99 16.69
C ASP A 64 -11.10 -12.84 17.15
N LEU A 65 -11.80 -12.18 16.20
CA LEU A 65 -12.76 -11.12 16.51
C LEU A 65 -13.97 -11.62 17.31
N LEU A 66 -14.43 -12.85 17.06
CA LEU A 66 -15.51 -13.49 17.81
C LEU A 66 -15.09 -13.84 19.25
N ILE A 67 -13.84 -14.25 19.46
CA ILE A 67 -13.31 -14.56 20.80
C ILE A 67 -13.16 -13.28 21.63
N ARG A 68 -12.74 -12.17 21.00
CA ARG A 68 -12.54 -10.88 21.69
C ARG A 68 -13.84 -10.20 22.10
N SER A 69 -14.90 -10.34 21.31
CA SER A 69 -16.22 -9.76 21.60
C SER A 69 -17.00 -10.48 22.71
N LYS A 70 -16.62 -11.71 23.06
CA LYS A 70 -17.23 -12.49 24.15
C LYS A 70 -16.68 -12.18 25.56
N ARG A 71 -15.66 -11.33 25.67
CA ARG A 71 -15.03 -10.94 26.96
C ARG A 71 -15.54 -9.61 27.54
N LYS A 72 -16.69 -9.11 27.09
CA LYS A 72 -17.31 -7.89 27.62
C LYS A 72 -18.69 -8.17 28.18
#